data_AF-A0A9E5V0I5-F1
#
_entry.id   AF-A0A9E5V0I5-F1
#
_cell.length_a   1.000
_cell.length_b   1.000
_cell.length_c   1.000
_cell.angle_alpha   90.00
_cell.angle_beta   90.00
_cell.angle_gamma   90.00
#
_symmetry.space_group_name_H-M   'P 1'
#
loop_
_entity.id
_entity.type
_entity.pdbx_description
1 polymer ?
#
loop_
_entity_poly.entity_id
_entity_poly.type
_entity_poly.pdbx_seq_one_letter_code
_entity_poly.pdbx_strand_id
1 'polypeptide(L)' 'MTSPIVTKVIEEMNDLPDDLQQQVLKFVVTLRQQHLQSPDNAWDVLESLTGTVEAPADWSAEHDHYLYGVPKQ' A
#
# COMPACT_ATOMS: atom_id res chain seq x y z
N MET A 1 -16.73 4.40 -24.31
CA MET A 1 -15.85 5.14 -25.24
C MET A 1 -14.42 4.88 -24.80
N THR A 2 -13.57 4.33 -25.67
CA THR A 2 -12.16 4.06 -25.33
C THR A 2 -11.43 5.39 -25.17
N SER A 3 -10.57 5.51 -24.14
CA SER A 3 -9.77 6.72 -23.93
C SER A 3 -8.85 6.97 -25.14
N PRO A 4 -8.76 8.20 -25.68
CA PRO A 4 -7.91 8.50 -26.84
C PRO A 4 -6.44 8.17 -26.60
N ILE A 5 -5.98 8.24 -25.35
CA ILE A 5 -4.62 7.86 -24.96
C ILE A 5 -4.42 6.34 -25.09
N VAL A 6 -5.39 5.53 -24.69
CA VAL A 6 -5.31 4.06 -24.77
C VAL A 6 -5.21 3.62 -26.22
N THR A 7 -6.00 4.23 -27.11
CA THR A 7 -5.93 3.94 -28.55
C THR A 7 -4.55 4.24 -29.12
N LYS A 8 -3.99 5.43 -28.81
CA LYS A 8 -2.68 5.82 -29.33
C LYS A 8 -1.54 4.93 -28.81
N VAL A 9 -1.59 4.51 -27.55
CA VAL A 9 -0.59 3.59 -26.98
C VAL A 9 -0.62 2.22 -27.67
N ILE A 10 -1.80 1.69 -27.99
CA ILE A 10 -1.93 0.41 -28.69
C ILE A 10 -1.39 0.51 -30.12
N GLU A 11 -1.67 1.60 -30.84
CA GLU A 11 -1.12 1.84 -32.18
C GLU A 11 0.40 1.83 -32.17
N GLU A 12 1.04 2.66 -31.32
CA GLU A 12 2.50 2.73 -31.26
C GLU A 12 3.12 1.40 -30.83
N MET A 13 2.48 0.65 -29.93
CA MET A 13 2.98 -0.66 -29.49
C MET A 13 2.97 -1.71 -30.61
N ASN A 14 1.95 -1.68 -31.49
CA ASN A 14 1.84 -2.63 -32.60
C ASN A 14 2.93 -2.42 -33.66
N ASP A 15 3.46 -1.20 -33.79
CA ASP A 15 4.54 -0.86 -34.74
C ASP A 15 5.94 -1.24 -34.22
N LEU A 16 6.06 -1.65 -32.95
CA LEU A 16 7.34 -2.03 -32.34
C LEU A 16 7.71 -3.49 -32.64
N PRO A 17 9.01 -3.81 -32.76
CA PRO A 17 9.53 -5.18 -32.70
C PRO A 17 9.14 -5.94 -31.42
N ASP A 18 9.04 -7.26 -31.51
CA ASP A 18 8.62 -8.14 -30.41
C ASP A 18 9.43 -7.95 -29.12
N ASP A 19 10.74 -7.74 -29.20
CA ASP A 19 11.60 -7.54 -28.02
C ASP A 19 11.27 -6.24 -27.28
N LEU A 20 10.89 -5.19 -28.01
CA LEU A 20 10.43 -3.93 -27.44
C LEU A 20 9.00 -4.06 -26.90
N GLN A 21 8.12 -4.80 -27.56
CA GLN A 21 6.79 -5.10 -27.02
C GLN A 21 6.87 -5.84 -25.68
N GLN A 22 7.79 -6.81 -25.56
CA GLN A 22 8.06 -7.52 -24.30
C GLN A 22 8.56 -6.57 -23.19
N GLN A 23 9.40 -5.59 -23.53
CA GLN A 23 9.86 -4.58 -22.59
C GLN A 23 8.72 -3.68 -22.10
N VAL A 24 7.83 -3.25 -23.01
CA VAL A 24 6.63 -2.47 -22.66
C VAL A 24 5.72 -3.29 -21.74
N LEU A 25 5.47 -4.57 -22.05
CA LEU A 25 4.68 -5.44 -21.20
C LEU A 25 5.26 -5.55 -19.79
N LYS A 26 6.57 -5.80 -19.68
CA LYS A 26 7.27 -5.86 -18.38
C LYS A 26 7.11 -4.55 -17.62
N PHE A 27 7.30 -3.42 -18.30
CA PHE A 27 7.14 -2.09 -17.72
C PHE A 27 5.73 -1.86 -17.17
N VAL A 28 4.69 -2.16 -17.96
CA VAL A 28 3.28 -2.01 -17.54
C VAL A 28 2.96 -2.91 -16.34
N VAL A 29 3.46 -4.15 -16.33
CA VAL A 29 3.29 -5.06 -15.19
C VAL A 29 3.97 -4.51 -13.93
N THR A 30 5.19 -4.00 -14.05
CA THR A 30 5.91 -3.37 -12.92
C THR A 30 5.16 -2.14 -12.39
N LEU A 31 4.69 -1.26 -13.26
CA LEU A 31 3.89 -0.09 -12.84
C LEU A 31 2.62 -0.50 -12.09
N ARG A 32 1.92 -1.54 -12.58
CA ARG A 32 0.73 -2.07 -11.90
C ARG A 32 1.06 -2.58 -10.49
N GLN A 33 2.15 -3.33 -10.35
CA GLN A 33 2.60 -3.83 -9.05
C GLN A 33 2.96 -2.69 -8.10
N GLN A 34 3.65 -1.66 -8.57
CA GLN A 34 3.99 -0.48 -7.77
C GLN A 34 2.75 0.29 -7.30
N HIS A 35 1.75 0.44 -8.18
CA HIS A 35 0.48 1.08 -7.83
C HIS A 35 -0.25 0.30 -6.73
N LEU A 36 -0.29 -1.03 -6.82
CA LEU A 36 -0.91 -1.90 -5.80
C LEU A 36 -0.14 -1.95 -4.48
N GLN A 37 1.15 -1.59 -4.48
CA GLN A 37 2.00 -1.55 -3.29
C GLN A 37 2.01 -0.18 -2.61
N SER A 38 1.44 0.84 -3.25
CA SER A 38 1.24 2.14 -2.62
C SER A 38 -0.03 2.03 -1.78
N PRO A 39 0.01 2.29 -0.47
CA PRO A 39 -1.22 2.37 0.32
C PRO A 39 -2.09 3.47 -0.29
N ASP A 40 -3.28 3.09 -0.75
CA ASP A 40 -4.20 3.95 -1.52
C ASP A 40 -4.61 5.19 -0.69
N ASN A 41 -4.60 5.08 0.63
CA ASN A 41 -4.83 6.19 1.55
C ASN A 41 -4.21 6.00 2.95
N ALA A 42 -4.32 7.03 3.81
CA ALA A 42 -3.76 7.02 5.15
C ALA A 42 -4.30 5.90 6.06
N TRP A 43 -5.52 5.40 5.83
CA TRP A 43 -6.06 4.27 6.58
C TRP A 43 -5.39 2.95 6.23
N ASP A 44 -5.04 2.74 4.95
CA ASP A 44 -4.33 1.53 4.52
C ASP A 44 -2.91 1.50 5.12
N VAL A 45 -2.28 2.68 5.27
CA VAL A 45 -1.01 2.80 6.01
C VAL A 45 -1.19 2.36 7.46
N LEU A 46 -2.21 2.90 8.15
CA LEU A 46 -2.46 2.55 9.55
C LEU A 46 -2.77 1.06 9.69
N GLU A 47 -3.60 0.48 8.84
CA GLU A 47 -3.89 -0.96 8.81
C GLU A 47 -2.62 -1.79 8.62
N SER A 48 -1.74 -1.40 7.68
CA SER A 48 -0.47 -2.09 7.45
C SER A 48 0.49 -2.05 8.65
N LEU A 49 0.36 -1.04 9.51
CA LEU A 49 1.17 -0.86 10.72
C LEU A 49 0.51 -1.48 11.96
N THR A 50 -0.81 -1.70 11.96
CA THR A 50 -1.50 -2.34 13.08
C THR A 50 -1.02 -3.77 13.28
N GLY A 51 -0.71 -4.13 14.53
CA GLY A 51 -0.21 -5.47 14.87
C GLY A 51 1.25 -5.75 14.49
N THR A 52 1.98 -4.78 13.92
CA THR A 52 3.42 -4.92 13.65
C THR A 52 4.31 -4.75 14.88
N VAL A 53 3.76 -4.16 15.94
CA VAL A 53 4.39 -4.00 17.25
C VAL A 53 3.55 -4.77 18.26
N GLU A 54 4.19 -5.59 19.10
CA GLU A 54 3.50 -6.22 20.22
C GLU A 54 2.82 -5.13 21.06
N ALA A 55 1.56 -5.38 21.42
CA ALA A 55 0.82 -4.45 22.25
C ALA A 55 1.65 -4.14 23.50
N PRO A 56 1.88 -2.86 23.82
CA PRO A 56 2.55 -2.52 25.06
C PRO A 56 1.75 -3.11 26.22
N ALA A 57 2.44 -3.41 27.33
CA ALA A 57 1.80 -3.83 28.57
C ALA A 57 0.61 -2.90 28.86
N ASP A 58 -0.53 -3.50 29.24
CA ASP A 58 -1.81 -2.80 29.38
C ASP A 58 -1.62 -1.48 30.15
N TRP A 59 -1.86 -0.36 29.46
CA TRP A 59 -1.73 0.98 30.06
C TRP A 59 -2.76 1.21 31.17
N SER A 60 -3.77 0.35 31.28
CA SER A 60 -4.75 0.31 32.36
C SER A 60 -4.38 -0.63 33.52
N ALA A 61 -3.24 -1.35 33.46
CA ALA A 61 -2.82 -2.23 34.56
C ALA A 61 -2.70 -1.48 35.90
N GLU A 62 -2.35 -0.20 35.85
CA GLU A 62 -2.20 0.68 37.02
C GLU A 62 -3.35 1.71 37.13
N HIS A 63 -4.49 1.44 36.48
CA HIS A 63 -5.61 2.37 36.42
C HIS A 63 -6.07 2.81 37.82
N ASP A 64 -6.11 1.89 38.77
CA ASP A 64 -6.47 2.19 40.15
C ASP A 64 -5.45 3.11 40.84
N HIS A 65 -4.16 2.98 40.52
CA HIS A 65 -3.12 3.87 41.07
C HIS A 65 -3.33 5.30 40.58
N TYR A 66 -3.61 5.49 39.28
CA TYR A 66 -3.78 6.83 38.71
C TYR A 66 -5.12 7.49 39.03
N LEU A 67 -6.19 6.71 39.21
CA LEU A 67 -7.51 7.25 39.55
C LEU A 67 -7.76 7.38 41.05
N TYR A 68 -7.27 6.43 41.85
CA TYR A 68 -7.63 6.30 43.27
C TYR A 68 -6.43 6.38 44.20
N GLY A 69 -5.20 6.49 43.66
CA GLY A 69 -3.99 6.67 44.46
C GLY A 69 -3.54 5.41 45.22
N VAL A 70 -4.00 4.22 44.85
CA VAL A 70 -3.55 2.96 45.47
C VAL A 70 -2.08 2.69 45.13
N PRO A 71 -1.31 1.96 45.96
CA PRO A 71 0.07 1.58 45.62
C PRO A 71 0.13 0.76 44.32
N LYS A 72 1.18 0.97 43.51
CA LYS A 72 1.42 0.18 42.29
C LYS A 72 1.65 -1.29 42.61
N GLN A 73 1.21 -2.20 41.73
CA GLN A 73 1.35 -3.65 41.91
C GLN A 73 2.61 -4.22 41.25
#